data_AF-A0A2S7QTK1-F1
#
_entry.id   AF-A0A2S7QTK1-F1
#
_cell.length_a   1.000
_cell.length_b   1.000
_cell.length_c   1.000
_cell.angle_alpha   90.00
_cell.angle_beta   90.00
_cell.angle_gamma   90.00
#
_symmetry.space_group_name_H-M   'P 1'
#
loop_
_entity.id
_entity.type
_entity.pdbx_description
1 polymer ?
#
loop_
_entity_poly.entity_id
_entity_poly.type
_entity_poly.pdbx_seq_one_letter_code
_entity_poly.pdbx_strand_id
1 'polypeptide(L)'
;MRSTHEPRQRPISSSPQALPPAARPTQRPPVLTKSPTQKYQRLFSPEIYGLKAINDPISGLRRLLTDPNSIVVAVKGTCRHNGHENAIASYGVYFAEDAYHLNEHGIVPFPSPQTSQYAELFAMIKALDRVHQLIIGGEDLGQVVVKTDSQYLARG
;
A
#
# COMPACT_ATOMS: atom_id res chain seq x y z
N MET A 1 68.44 -1.79 45.87
CA MET A 1 67.55 -1.60 44.70
C MET A 1 66.10 -1.63 45.19
N ARG A 2 65.27 -0.68 44.69
CA ARG A 2 63.84 -0.40 45.02
C ARG A 2 63.65 0.34 46.36
N SER A 3 63.60 1.67 46.45
CA SER A 3 62.80 2.71 45.76
C SER A 3 61.32 2.72 46.13
N THR A 4 60.90 3.84 46.75
CA THR A 4 59.59 4.55 46.63
C THR A 4 58.35 3.85 47.21
N HIS A 5 57.32 4.49 47.74
CA HIS A 5 56.90 5.89 47.92
C HIS A 5 55.71 5.82 48.91
N GLU A 6 55.60 6.78 49.83
CA GLU A 6 54.33 7.08 50.52
C GLU A 6 53.34 7.72 49.52
N PRO A 7 52.01 7.55 49.70
CA PRO A 7 51.13 8.65 49.33
C PRO A 7 50.10 9.05 50.39
N ARG A 8 49.99 10.38 50.48
CA ARG A 8 49.02 11.23 51.16
C ARG A 8 47.56 10.93 50.80
N GLN A 9 46.72 11.25 51.79
CA GLN A 9 45.26 11.40 51.77
C GLN A 9 44.71 12.27 50.63
N ARG A 10 43.44 12.01 50.22
CA ARG A 10 42.39 13.03 50.05
C ARG A 10 40.98 12.42 49.83
N PRO A 11 39.90 13.18 50.09
CA PRO A 11 38.58 12.66 50.46
C PRO A 11 37.68 12.31 49.27
N ILE A 12 36.80 11.32 49.47
CA ILE A 12 35.69 11.02 48.57
C ILE A 12 34.57 12.03 48.86
N SER A 13 34.48 13.06 48.03
CA SER A 13 33.32 13.94 47.91
C SER A 13 32.80 13.84 46.49
N SER A 14 31.66 13.18 46.30
CA SER A 14 30.90 13.26 45.06
C SER A 14 29.41 13.18 45.37
N SER A 15 28.80 14.35 45.53
CA SER A 15 27.36 14.54 45.41
C SER A 15 26.89 14.06 44.03
N PRO A 16 25.76 13.33 43.92
CA PRO A 16 25.23 12.96 42.60
C PRO A 16 24.68 14.20 41.88
N GLN A 17 25.21 14.47 40.68
CA GLN A 17 24.65 15.44 39.73
C GLN A 17 23.23 15.00 39.34
N ALA A 18 22.27 15.92 39.44
CA ALA A 18 20.91 15.72 38.97
C ALA A 18 20.87 15.60 37.43
N LEU A 19 20.18 14.57 36.95
CA LEU A 19 19.88 14.38 35.52
C LEU A 19 19.00 15.52 34.99
N PRO A 20 19.22 16.00 33.75
CA PRO A 20 18.34 17.00 33.14
C PRO A 20 16.95 16.40 32.85
N PRO A 21 15.88 17.22 32.87
CA PRO A 21 14.52 16.74 32.64
C PRO A 21 14.34 16.25 31.19
N ALA A 22 13.66 15.12 31.05
CA ALA A 22 13.35 14.51 29.77
C ALA A 22 12.59 15.47 28.84
N ALA A 23 13.03 15.53 27.58
CA ALA A 23 12.37 16.29 26.53
C ALA A 23 10.92 15.82 26.35
N ARG A 24 10.00 16.80 26.26
CA ARG A 24 8.57 16.57 25.99
C ARG A 24 8.39 15.75 24.71
N PRO A 25 7.47 14.76 24.68
CA PRO A 25 7.12 14.11 23.43
C PRO A 25 6.59 15.17 22.47
N THR A 26 7.25 15.31 21.32
CA THR A 26 6.75 16.09 20.19
C THR A 26 5.36 15.56 19.82
N GLN A 27 4.37 16.46 19.86
CA GLN A 27 3.01 16.13 19.42
C GLN A 27 3.09 15.62 17.99
N ARG A 28 2.51 14.43 17.74
CA ARG A 28 2.31 13.93 16.37
C ARG A 28 1.56 15.01 15.59
N PRO A 29 1.93 15.30 14.33
CA PRO A 29 1.14 16.18 13.50
C PRO A 29 -0.30 15.66 13.43
N PRO A 30 -1.30 16.54 13.35
CA PRO A 30 -2.70 16.14 13.36
C PRO A 30 -2.97 15.20 12.18
N VAL A 31 -3.52 14.03 12.49
CA VAL A 31 -4.10 13.14 11.47
C VAL A 31 -5.18 13.93 10.76
N LEU A 32 -5.09 14.02 9.43
CA LEU A 32 -6.11 14.65 8.60
C LEU A 32 -7.44 13.90 8.84
N THR A 33 -8.31 14.45 9.68
CA THR A 33 -9.60 13.84 10.01
C THR A 33 -10.53 13.98 8.82
N LYS A 34 -10.66 12.92 8.03
CA LYS A 34 -11.60 12.82 6.91
C LYS A 34 -13.04 12.98 7.44
N SER A 35 -13.86 13.77 6.74
CA SER A 35 -15.27 13.95 7.11
C SER A 35 -16.04 12.62 7.01
N PRO A 36 -17.04 12.36 7.88
CA PRO A 36 -17.74 11.07 7.93
C PRO A 36 -18.44 10.67 6.62
N THR A 37 -18.76 11.65 5.77
CA THR A 37 -19.48 11.48 4.49
C THR A 37 -18.65 10.86 3.38
N GLN A 38 -17.32 10.87 3.45
CA GLN A 38 -16.47 10.33 2.38
C GLN A 38 -16.29 8.82 2.45
N LYS A 39 -16.65 8.18 3.57
CA LYS A 39 -16.56 6.72 3.76
C LYS A 39 -17.34 5.89 2.72
N TYR A 40 -18.31 6.49 2.04
CA TYR A 40 -19.17 5.80 1.07
C TYR A 40 -18.90 6.18 -0.39
N GLN A 41 -18.04 7.16 -0.66
CA GLN A 41 -17.61 7.45 -2.02
C GLN A 41 -16.43 6.54 -2.37
N ARG A 42 -16.69 5.55 -3.22
CA ARG A 42 -15.66 4.66 -3.80
C ARG A 42 -14.78 5.34 -4.85
N LEU A 43 -15.02 6.63 -5.11
CA LEU A 43 -14.24 7.42 -6.05
C LEU A 43 -12.98 7.93 -5.35
N PHE A 44 -11.84 7.63 -5.96
CA PHE A 44 -10.56 8.18 -5.55
C PHE A 44 -10.56 9.70 -5.73
N SER A 45 -10.01 10.45 -4.76
CA SER A 45 -9.91 11.92 -4.79
C SER A 45 -8.45 12.36 -5.02
N PRO A 46 -8.07 12.68 -6.27
CA PRO A 46 -6.73 13.17 -6.61
C PRO A 46 -6.30 14.41 -5.82
N GLU A 47 -7.24 15.23 -5.40
CA GLU A 47 -6.99 16.48 -4.67
C GLU A 47 -6.50 16.21 -3.24
N ILE A 48 -6.95 15.10 -2.66
CA ILE A 48 -6.61 14.69 -1.29
C ILE A 48 -5.35 13.84 -1.28
N TYR A 49 -5.26 12.87 -2.20
CA TYR A 49 -4.20 11.85 -2.18
C TYR A 49 -3.18 12.03 -3.31
N GLY A 50 -3.30 13.02 -4.18
CA GLY A 50 -2.45 13.13 -5.36
C GLY A 50 -2.59 11.94 -6.32
N LEU A 51 -1.83 11.96 -7.41
CA LEU A 51 -1.84 10.91 -8.45
C LEU A 51 -0.50 10.19 -8.60
N LYS A 52 0.54 10.66 -7.90
CA LYS A 52 1.89 10.15 -8.07
C LYS A 52 2.04 8.84 -7.30
N ALA A 53 2.10 7.74 -8.04
CA ALA A 53 2.52 6.44 -7.53
C ALA A 53 4.05 6.33 -7.60
N ILE A 54 4.66 5.71 -6.59
CA ILE A 54 6.08 5.36 -6.52
C ILE A 54 6.22 3.86 -6.27
N ASN A 55 7.34 3.27 -6.69
CA ASN A 55 7.70 1.93 -6.27
C ASN A 55 8.29 2.04 -4.87
N ASP A 56 7.69 1.37 -3.90
CA ASP A 56 8.23 1.29 -2.54
C ASP A 56 9.37 0.27 -2.51
N PRO A 57 10.61 0.69 -2.22
CA PRO A 57 11.76 -0.22 -2.22
C PRO A 57 11.71 -1.27 -1.11
N ILE A 58 10.86 -1.10 -0.10
CA ILE A 58 10.73 -2.06 1.01
C ILE A 58 9.76 -3.18 0.64
N SER A 59 8.52 -2.84 0.26
CA SER A 59 7.51 -3.86 -0.10
C SER A 59 7.59 -4.31 -1.57
N GLY A 60 8.29 -3.57 -2.43
CA GLY A 60 8.26 -3.76 -3.89
C GLY A 60 6.94 -3.36 -4.54
N LEU A 61 5.95 -2.90 -3.77
CA LEU A 61 4.63 -2.52 -4.25
C LEU A 61 4.60 -1.09 -4.78
N ARG A 62 3.68 -0.79 -5.69
CA ARG A 62 3.38 0.59 -6.08
C ARG A 62 2.48 1.24 -5.05
N ARG A 63 2.93 2.33 -4.45
CA ARG A 63 2.21 3.09 -3.42
C ARG A 63 2.02 4.54 -3.80
N LEU A 64 1.00 5.21 -3.24
CA LEU A 64 0.88 6.65 -3.42
C LEU A 64 1.97 7.39 -2.64
N LEU A 65 2.58 8.40 -3.27
CA LEU A 65 3.64 9.19 -2.66
C LEU A 65 3.19 9.91 -1.38
N THR A 66 1.95 10.38 -1.36
CA THR A 66 1.36 11.18 -0.27
C THR A 66 0.69 10.31 0.81
N ASP A 67 0.44 9.03 0.51
CA ASP A 67 -0.21 8.08 1.41
C ASP A 67 0.41 6.69 1.22
N PRO A 68 1.52 6.39 1.92
CA PRO A 68 2.22 5.11 1.81
C PRO A 68 1.37 3.89 2.19
N ASN A 69 0.27 4.06 2.94
CA ASN A 69 -0.63 2.94 3.26
C ASN A 69 -1.58 2.62 2.09
N SER A 70 -1.44 3.31 0.96
CA SER A 70 -2.24 3.14 -0.24
C SER A 70 -1.46 2.42 -1.31
N ILE A 71 -1.94 1.26 -1.74
CA ILE A 71 -1.35 0.58 -2.91
C ILE A 71 -2.10 0.94 -4.19
N VAL A 72 -1.39 0.94 -5.30
CA VAL A 72 -1.92 1.23 -6.64
C VAL A 72 -1.88 -0.04 -7.47
N VAL A 73 -3.04 -0.49 -7.93
CA VAL A 73 -3.18 -1.70 -8.73
C VAL A 73 -3.83 -1.34 -10.07
N ALA A 74 -3.21 -1.73 -11.18
CA ALA A 74 -3.82 -1.58 -12.49
C ALA A 74 -4.56 -2.86 -12.87
N VAL A 75 -5.78 -2.71 -13.38
CA VAL A 75 -6.60 -3.84 -13.84
C VAL A 75 -7.07 -3.57 -15.26
N LYS A 76 -7.18 -4.64 -16.05
CA LYS A 76 -7.72 -4.56 -17.40
C LYS A 76 -8.46 -5.84 -17.78
N GLY A 77 -9.68 -5.68 -18.25
CA GLY A 77 -10.43 -6.68 -18.97
C GLY A 77 -10.40 -6.42 -20.48
N THR A 78 -10.41 -7.49 -21.27
CA THR A 78 -10.65 -7.41 -22.71
C THR A 78 -11.46 -8.60 -23.18
N CYS A 79 -12.11 -8.48 -24.33
CA CYS A 79 -12.86 -9.57 -24.91
C CYS A 79 -12.75 -9.55 -26.43
N ARG A 80 -12.22 -10.63 -26.99
CA ARG A 80 -12.19 -10.85 -28.43
C ARG A 80 -13.57 -11.32 -28.89
N HIS A 81 -14.04 -10.79 -30.02
CA HIS A 81 -15.39 -11.05 -30.55
C HIS A 81 -16.51 -10.75 -29.52
N ASN A 82 -16.32 -9.69 -28.73
CA ASN A 82 -17.30 -9.26 -27.73
C ASN A 82 -18.71 -9.12 -28.34
N GLY A 83 -19.70 -9.79 -27.75
CA GLY A 83 -21.08 -9.80 -28.25
C GLY A 83 -21.41 -10.91 -29.27
N HIS A 84 -20.46 -11.79 -29.59
CA HIS A 84 -20.67 -12.94 -30.46
C HIS A 84 -20.59 -14.28 -29.71
N GLU A 85 -21.11 -15.35 -30.29
CA GLU A 85 -21.12 -16.70 -29.67
C GLU A 85 -19.72 -17.26 -29.41
N ASN A 86 -18.72 -16.83 -30.19
CA ASN A 86 -17.32 -17.23 -30.04
C ASN A 86 -16.48 -16.19 -29.27
N ALA A 87 -17.14 -15.39 -28.41
CA ALA A 87 -16.47 -14.41 -27.57
C ALA A 87 -15.50 -15.09 -26.58
N ILE A 88 -14.32 -14.51 -26.42
CA ILE A 88 -13.30 -14.95 -25.46
C ILE A 88 -12.85 -13.75 -24.65
N ALA A 89 -13.20 -13.73 -23.37
CA ALA A 89 -12.81 -12.71 -22.42
C ALA A 89 -11.48 -13.08 -21.73
N SER A 90 -10.65 -12.08 -21.47
CA SER A 90 -9.40 -12.22 -20.74
C SER A 90 -9.19 -11.04 -19.80
N TYR A 91 -8.35 -11.24 -18.79
CA TYR A 91 -8.09 -10.26 -17.75
C TYR A 91 -6.58 -10.12 -17.51
N GLY A 92 -6.20 -9.00 -16.92
CA GLY A 92 -4.87 -8.71 -16.44
C GLY A 92 -4.90 -7.83 -15.20
N VAL A 93 -3.97 -8.10 -14.29
CA VAL A 93 -3.75 -7.40 -13.02
C VAL A 93 -2.27 -7.12 -12.89
N TYR A 94 -1.93 -5.86 -12.59
CA TYR A 94 -0.56 -5.41 -12.43
C TYR A 94 -0.40 -4.60 -11.14
N PHE A 95 0.43 -5.12 -10.24
CA PHE A 95 0.81 -4.48 -8.97
C PHE A 95 2.08 -3.65 -9.14
N ALA A 96 3.17 -4.28 -9.54
CA ALA A 96 4.46 -3.63 -9.75
C ALA A 96 5.39 -4.53 -10.57
N GLU A 97 6.47 -3.96 -11.09
CA GLU A 97 7.56 -4.73 -11.71
C GLU A 97 8.28 -5.59 -10.67
N ASP A 98 8.65 -4.98 -9.54
CA ASP A 98 9.40 -5.64 -8.46
C ASP A 98 8.54 -6.68 -7.71
N ALA A 99 7.21 -6.59 -7.83
CA ALA A 99 6.24 -7.54 -7.27
C ALA A 99 5.62 -8.45 -8.34
N TYR A 100 6.43 -8.93 -9.30
CA TYR A 100 5.97 -9.73 -10.45
C TYR A 100 5.13 -10.97 -10.07
N HIS A 101 5.38 -11.56 -8.91
CA HIS A 101 4.65 -12.74 -8.42
C HIS A 101 3.18 -12.45 -8.06
N LEU A 102 2.80 -11.17 -7.90
CA LEU A 102 1.42 -10.73 -7.69
C LEU A 102 0.72 -10.37 -9.00
N ASN A 103 1.46 -10.16 -10.08
CA ASN A 103 0.89 -9.87 -11.38
C ASN A 103 0.22 -11.14 -11.92
N GLU A 104 -0.99 -10.99 -12.47
CA GLU A 104 -1.79 -12.12 -12.93
C GLU A 104 -2.50 -11.77 -14.22
N HIS A 105 -2.65 -12.74 -15.11
CA HIS A 105 -3.45 -12.61 -16.32
C HIS A 105 -4.00 -13.98 -16.73
N GLY A 106 -5.04 -13.98 -17.55
CA GLY A 106 -5.58 -15.22 -18.08
C GLY A 106 -6.89 -15.03 -18.83
N ILE A 107 -7.48 -16.16 -19.20
CA ILE A 107 -8.82 -16.22 -19.80
C ILE A 107 -9.85 -16.23 -18.66
N VAL A 108 -10.97 -15.53 -18.87
CA VAL A 108 -12.12 -15.63 -17.98
C VAL A 108 -12.71 -17.05 -18.10
N PRO A 109 -12.77 -17.83 -17.00
CA PRO A 109 -13.16 -19.23 -17.07
C PRO A 109 -14.61 -19.41 -17.52
N PHE A 110 -14.87 -20.46 -18.29
CA PHE A 110 -16.24 -20.96 -18.50
C PHE A 110 -16.79 -21.54 -17.18
N PRO A 111 -18.08 -21.37 -16.84
CA PRO A 111 -19.19 -20.82 -17.63
C PRO A 111 -19.43 -19.31 -17.47
N SER A 112 -18.46 -18.53 -17.01
CA SER A 112 -18.67 -17.09 -16.82
C SER A 112 -18.92 -16.34 -18.13
N PRO A 113 -19.69 -15.23 -18.11
CA PRO A 113 -19.95 -14.41 -19.28
C PRO A 113 -18.65 -13.96 -19.99
N GLN A 114 -18.60 -14.22 -21.30
CA GLN A 114 -17.48 -13.82 -22.15
C GLN A 114 -17.76 -12.43 -22.75
N THR A 115 -17.73 -11.39 -21.91
CA THR A 115 -17.89 -9.99 -22.34
C THR A 115 -16.78 -9.11 -21.81
N SER A 116 -16.54 -7.97 -22.46
CA SER A 116 -15.53 -7.02 -21.98
C SER A 116 -15.89 -6.44 -20.61
N GLN A 117 -17.17 -6.15 -20.34
CA GLN A 117 -17.59 -5.65 -19.02
C GLN A 117 -17.33 -6.67 -17.92
N TYR A 118 -17.69 -7.95 -18.16
CA TYR A 118 -17.43 -9.01 -17.20
C TYR A 118 -15.92 -9.23 -17.02
N ALA A 119 -15.13 -9.15 -18.09
CA ALA A 119 -13.68 -9.25 -18.00
C ALA A 119 -13.05 -8.18 -17.09
N GLU A 120 -13.53 -6.93 -17.16
CA GLU A 120 -13.07 -5.84 -16.29
C GLU A 120 -13.42 -6.11 -14.82
N LEU A 121 -14.64 -6.58 -14.55
CA LEU A 121 -15.05 -7.01 -13.20
C LEU A 121 -14.22 -8.18 -12.70
N PHE A 122 -13.97 -9.16 -13.56
CA PHE A 122 -13.17 -10.33 -13.23
C PHE A 122 -11.71 -9.96 -12.90
N ALA A 123 -11.13 -9.03 -13.67
CA ALA A 123 -9.81 -8.46 -13.36
C ALA A 123 -9.79 -7.82 -11.97
N MET A 124 -10.83 -7.07 -11.61
CA MET A 124 -10.96 -6.47 -10.27
C MET A 124 -11.09 -7.52 -9.16
N ILE A 125 -11.88 -8.58 -9.37
CA ILE A 125 -11.99 -9.70 -8.41
C ILE A 125 -10.60 -10.30 -8.16
N LYS A 126 -9.85 -10.58 -9.22
CA LYS A 126 -8.49 -11.13 -9.12
C LYS A 126 -7.52 -10.20 -8.41
N ALA A 127 -7.61 -8.89 -8.67
CA ALA A 127 -6.85 -7.91 -7.91
C ALA A 127 -7.18 -7.96 -6.41
N LEU A 128 -8.47 -8.02 -6.05
CA LEU A 128 -8.89 -8.10 -4.66
C LEU A 128 -8.46 -9.41 -3.97
N ASP A 129 -8.47 -10.53 -4.67
CA ASP A 129 -7.94 -11.81 -4.15
C ASP A 129 -6.47 -11.66 -3.74
N ARG A 130 -5.65 -11.01 -4.59
CA ARG A 130 -4.23 -10.74 -4.29
C ARG A 130 -4.04 -9.73 -3.16
N VAL A 131 -4.85 -8.67 -3.12
CA VAL A 131 -4.85 -7.72 -1.99
C VAL A 131 -5.18 -8.43 -0.69
N HIS A 132 -6.16 -9.34 -0.69
CA HIS A 132 -6.54 -10.08 0.50
C HIS A 132 -5.38 -10.96 1.00
N GLN A 133 -4.63 -11.59 0.08
CA GLN A 133 -3.42 -12.33 0.43
C GLN A 133 -2.34 -11.44 1.06
N LEU A 134 -2.15 -10.21 0.55
CA LEU A 134 -1.21 -9.24 1.14
C LEU A 134 -1.62 -8.88 2.58
N ILE A 135 -2.91 -8.63 2.81
CA ILE A 135 -3.43 -8.31 4.15
C ILE A 135 -3.19 -9.48 5.11
N ILE A 136 -3.48 -10.71 4.68
CA ILE A 136 -3.20 -11.92 5.47
C ILE A 136 -1.68 -12.06 5.73
N GLY A 137 -0.85 -11.68 4.77
CA GLY A 137 0.61 -11.64 4.87
C GLY A 137 1.16 -10.54 5.79
N GLY A 138 0.31 -9.67 6.35
CA GLY A 138 0.69 -8.62 7.30
C GLY A 138 0.92 -7.24 6.69
N GLU A 139 0.56 -7.03 5.42
CA GLU A 139 0.59 -5.69 4.83
C GLU A 139 -0.45 -4.77 5.47
N ASP A 140 0.00 -3.62 5.98
CA ASP A 140 -0.88 -2.58 6.52
C ASP A 140 -1.40 -1.69 5.39
N LEU A 141 -2.61 -2.02 4.90
CA LEU A 141 -3.25 -1.34 3.79
C LEU A 141 -4.42 -0.48 4.29
N GLY A 142 -4.31 0.83 4.10
CA GLY A 142 -5.39 1.79 4.36
C GLY A 142 -6.38 1.89 3.19
N GLN A 143 -5.90 1.78 1.96
CA GLN A 143 -6.73 1.82 0.75
C GLN A 143 -6.07 1.12 -0.44
N VAL A 144 -6.92 0.71 -1.39
CA VAL A 144 -6.49 0.20 -2.71
C VAL A 144 -6.98 1.18 -3.76
N VAL A 145 -6.05 1.74 -4.52
CA VAL A 145 -6.34 2.65 -5.63
C VAL A 145 -6.27 1.86 -6.93
N VAL A 146 -7.43 1.69 -7.56
CA VAL A 146 -7.56 0.92 -8.79
C VAL A 146 -7.39 1.85 -9.98
N LYS A 147 -6.38 1.56 -10.82
CA LYS A 147 -6.21 2.20 -12.12
C LYS A 147 -6.90 1.34 -13.18
N THR A 148 -7.96 1.89 -13.78
CA THR A 148 -8.72 1.27 -14.86
C THR A 148 -9.11 2.33 -15.90
N ASP A 149 -9.24 1.92 -17.16
CA ASP A 149 -9.84 2.71 -18.23
C ASP A 149 -11.33 2.39 -18.44
N SER A 150 -11.88 1.43 -17.70
CA SER A 150 -13.28 1.03 -17.77
C SER A 150 -14.16 1.95 -16.93
N GLN A 151 -14.95 2.79 -17.60
CA GLN A 151 -15.99 3.59 -16.92
C GLN A 151 -17.04 2.71 -16.24
N TYR A 152 -17.31 1.53 -16.80
CA TYR A 152 -18.22 0.56 -16.21
C TYR A 152 -17.71 0.10 -14.84
N LEU A 153 -16.43 -0.24 -14.73
CA LEU A 153 -15.84 -0.62 -13.44
C LEU A 153 -15.74 0.58 -12.48
N ALA A 154 -15.41 1.76 -12.98
CA ALA A 154 -15.20 2.95 -12.15
C ALA A 154 -16.49 3.57 -11.58
N ARG A 155 -17.63 3.37 -12.25
CA ARG A 155 -18.91 4.04 -11.93
C ARG A 155 -20.11 3.11 -11.72
N GLY A 156 -19.97 1.84 -12.10
CA GLY A 156 -21.05 0.84 -12.07
C GLY A 156 -21.43 0.36 -10.67
#